data_AF-A0A819UN31-F1
#
_entry.id   AF-A0A819UN31-F1
#
_cell.length_a   1.000
_cell.length_b   1.000
_cell.length_c   1.000
_cell.angle_alpha   90.00
_cell.angle_beta   90.00
_cell.angle_gamma   90.00
#
_symmetry.space_group_name_H-M   'P 1'
#
loop_
_entity.id
_entity.type
_entity.pdbx_description
1 polymer ?
#
loop_
_entity_poly.entity_id
_entity_poly.type
_entity_poly.pdbx_seq_one_letter_code
_entity_poly.pdbx_strand_id
1 'polypeptide(L)'
;AHRTIVVLKLKGLENVISFSLVDGLLDMEKECGLAFSEHCPDPHHSSFTHLKNVYQLNDPNYAGRVTVPVLFDLKTQNIFNTYANYPQVDLYPLLFRAQIDSMNEDIFIKLNSAVYQAGFAKNQRIYNAAFIDIFEILDKLEFILNKQCYLINSENITDLIFEHGQH
;
A
#
# COMPACT_ATOMS: atom_id res chain seq x y z
N ALA A 1 -2.11 2.65 0.36
CA ALA A 1 -3.32 2.57 -0.50
C ALA A 1 -3.02 2.61 -2.00
N HIS A 2 -2.19 3.55 -2.49
CA HIS A 2 -1.97 3.74 -3.94
C HIS A 2 -1.53 2.46 -4.69
N ARG A 3 -0.66 1.63 -4.10
CA ARG A 3 -0.22 0.35 -4.71
C ARG A 3 -1.38 -0.59 -5.04
N THR A 4 -2.37 -0.72 -4.15
CA THR A 4 -3.56 -1.55 -4.38
C THR A 4 -4.34 -1.11 -5.61
N ILE A 5 -4.45 0.21 -5.86
CA ILE A 5 -5.13 0.74 -7.04
C ILE A 5 -4.37 0.35 -8.32
N VAL A 6 -3.04 0.46 -8.31
CA VAL A 6 -2.19 0.06 -9.45
C VAL A 6 -2.36 -1.44 -9.73
N VAL A 7 -2.32 -2.30 -8.71
CA VAL A 7 -2.51 -3.75 -8.87
C VAL A 7 -3.90 -4.08 -9.41
N LEU A 8 -4.96 -3.45 -8.89
CA LEU A 8 -6.32 -3.63 -9.39
C LEU A 8 -6.42 -3.29 -10.87
N LYS A 9 -5.80 -2.18 -11.30
CA LYS A 9 -5.77 -1.77 -12.71
C LYS A 9 -4.97 -2.72 -13.59
N LEU A 10 -3.79 -3.16 -13.13
CA LEU A 10 -2.96 -4.13 -13.88
C LEU A 10 -3.66 -5.48 -14.04
N LYS A 11 -4.42 -5.92 -13.04
CA LYS A 11 -5.23 -7.14 -13.08
C LYS A 11 -6.58 -6.96 -13.80
N GLY A 12 -6.96 -5.72 -14.12
CA GLY A 12 -8.24 -5.40 -14.75
C GLY A 12 -9.44 -5.70 -13.85
N LEU A 13 -9.35 -5.37 -12.56
CA LEU A 13 -10.36 -5.66 -11.53
C LEU A 13 -11.25 -4.46 -11.19
N GLU A 14 -11.08 -3.34 -11.88
CA GLU A 14 -11.84 -2.11 -11.66
C GLU A 14 -13.37 -2.27 -11.82
N ASN A 15 -13.82 -3.28 -12.58
CA ASN A 15 -15.25 -3.53 -12.80
C ASN A 15 -15.88 -4.44 -11.72
N VAL A 16 -15.05 -5.05 -10.88
CA VAL A 16 -15.47 -6.05 -9.88
C VAL A 16 -15.31 -5.48 -8.48
N ILE A 17 -14.28 -4.66 -8.28
CA ILE A 17 -13.95 -4.07 -6.98
C ILE A 17 -14.21 -2.58 -7.06
N SER A 18 -15.34 -2.17 -6.47
CA SER A 18 -15.63 -0.77 -6.22
C SER A 18 -14.64 -0.21 -5.20
N PHE A 19 -14.20 1.05 -5.38
CA PHE A 19 -13.37 1.75 -4.41
C PHE A 19 -14.17 2.84 -3.69
N SER A 20 -13.80 3.09 -2.44
CA SER A 20 -14.26 4.22 -1.64
C SER A 20 -13.02 5.03 -1.23
N LEU A 21 -13.07 6.35 -1.39
CA LEU A 21 -11.99 7.25 -1.03
C LEU A 21 -12.29 7.87 0.32
N VAL A 22 -11.28 7.97 1.18
CA VAL A 22 -11.33 8.77 2.40
C VAL A 22 -10.73 10.15 2.13
N ASP A 23 -11.24 11.16 2.81
CA ASP A 23 -10.72 12.52 2.70
C ASP A 23 -9.24 12.57 3.15
N GLY A 24 -8.42 13.31 2.40
CA GLY A 24 -6.98 13.43 2.62
C GLY A 24 -6.59 14.41 3.73
N LEU A 25 -7.56 15.17 4.26
CA LEU A 25 -7.35 16.01 5.43
C LEU A 25 -7.27 15.14 6.69
N LEU A 26 -6.04 14.75 7.03
CA LEU A 26 -5.70 14.27 8.36
C LEU A 26 -5.85 15.45 9.34
N ASP A 27 -7.03 15.60 9.95
CA ASP A 27 -7.21 16.51 11.07
C ASP A 27 -6.32 16.00 12.22
N MET A 28 -5.16 16.63 12.44
CA MET A 28 -4.19 16.15 13.43
C MET A 28 -4.67 16.36 14.88
N GLU A 29 -5.75 17.12 15.08
CA GLU A 29 -6.38 17.34 16.39
C GLU A 29 -7.48 16.31 16.68
N LYS A 30 -8.03 15.66 15.65
CA LYS A 30 -9.01 14.58 15.79
C LYS A 30 -8.37 13.27 15.37
N GLU A 31 -8.37 12.25 16.24
CA GLU A 31 -7.81 10.92 15.97
C GLU A 31 -8.38 10.18 14.74
N CYS A 32 -9.21 10.82 13.92
CA CYS A 32 -9.96 10.24 12.81
C CYS A 32 -9.65 10.93 11.48
N GLY A 33 -8.38 11.02 11.08
CA GLY A 33 -7.96 11.62 9.80
C GLY A 33 -8.28 10.81 8.54
N LEU A 34 -9.23 9.88 8.60
CA LEU A 34 -9.71 9.07 7.47
C LEU A 34 -11.25 9.15 7.42
N ALA A 35 -11.75 10.37 7.24
CA ALA A 35 -13.18 10.68 7.21
C ALA A 35 -13.81 10.38 5.84
N PHE A 36 -15.10 10.06 5.86
CA PHE A 36 -15.96 10.11 4.68
C PHE A 36 -16.66 11.47 4.68
N SER A 37 -16.12 12.42 3.92
CA SER A 37 -16.67 13.77 3.84
C SER A 37 -17.82 13.85 2.83
N GLU A 38 -18.56 14.96 2.79
CA GLU A 38 -19.59 15.18 1.76
C GLU A 38 -19.01 15.12 0.33
N HIS A 39 -17.72 15.42 0.17
CA HIS A 39 -17.02 15.35 -1.11
C HIS A 39 -16.55 13.93 -1.46
N CYS A 40 -16.35 13.07 -0.45
CA CYS A 40 -15.93 11.68 -0.58
C CYS A 40 -16.73 10.77 0.37
N PRO A 41 -18.06 10.61 0.19
CA PRO A 41 -18.86 9.78 1.06
C PRO A 41 -18.61 8.29 0.78
N ASP A 42 -18.80 7.43 1.79
CA ASP A 42 -18.79 5.99 1.56
C ASP A 42 -20.05 5.58 0.75
N PRO A 43 -19.90 5.07 -0.48
CA PRO A 43 -21.06 4.71 -1.30
C PRO A 43 -21.87 3.53 -0.74
N HIS A 44 -21.31 2.74 0.18
CA HIS A 44 -21.95 1.54 0.72
C HIS A 44 -22.59 1.75 2.10
N HIS A 45 -22.11 2.73 2.88
CA HIS A 45 -22.61 3.01 4.22
C HIS A 45 -22.83 4.52 4.40
N SER A 46 -24.01 5.00 4.00
CA SER A 46 -24.35 6.43 4.04
C SER A 46 -24.32 7.06 5.44
N SER A 47 -24.38 6.25 6.50
CA SER A 47 -24.30 6.70 7.90
C SER A 47 -22.86 6.75 8.43
N PHE A 48 -21.87 6.29 7.68
CA PHE A 48 -20.49 6.26 8.15
C PHE A 48 -19.82 7.60 7.89
N THR A 49 -19.16 8.10 8.94
CA THR A 49 -18.44 9.37 8.89
C THR A 49 -16.93 9.17 8.85
N HIS A 50 -16.45 7.99 9.27
CA HIS A 50 -15.02 7.68 9.32
C HIS A 50 -14.74 6.22 8.99
N LEU A 51 -13.54 5.93 8.49
CA LEU A 51 -13.10 4.56 8.21
C LEU A 51 -13.13 3.66 9.46
N LYS A 52 -12.98 4.25 10.66
CA LYS A 52 -13.12 3.52 11.94
C LYS A 52 -14.48 2.80 12.05
N ASN A 53 -15.55 3.39 11.51
CA ASN A 53 -16.87 2.76 11.51
C ASN A 53 -16.87 1.41 10.79
N VAL A 54 -16.06 1.26 9.73
CA VAL A 54 -15.89 0.00 8.99
C VAL A 54 -15.20 -1.06 9.86
N TYR A 55 -14.16 -0.70 10.61
CA TYR A 55 -13.51 -1.63 11.54
C TYR A 55 -14.44 -2.07 12.67
N GLN A 56 -15.28 -1.14 13.15
CA GLN A 56 -16.23 -1.40 14.23
C GLN A 56 -17.44 -2.25 13.83
N LEU A 57 -17.63 -2.55 12.54
CA LEU A 57 -18.66 -3.50 12.09
C LEU A 57 -18.39 -4.92 12.59
N ASN A 58 -17.14 -5.36 12.58
CA ASN A 58 -16.76 -6.71 12.99
C ASN A 58 -16.30 -6.78 14.45
N ASP A 59 -15.80 -5.67 15.01
CA ASP A 59 -15.43 -5.55 16.41
C ASP A 59 -15.82 -4.16 16.95
N PRO A 60 -16.98 -4.04 17.62
CA PRO A 60 -17.45 -2.76 18.17
C PRO A 60 -16.45 -2.08 19.12
N ASN A 61 -15.56 -2.86 19.74
CA ASN A 61 -14.55 -2.38 20.69
C ASN A 61 -13.16 -2.21 20.06
N TYR A 62 -13.06 -2.21 18.72
CA TYR A 62 -11.79 -2.05 18.03
C TYR A 62 -11.07 -0.77 18.45
N ALA A 63 -9.92 -0.94 19.11
CA ALA A 63 -9.04 0.12 19.59
C ALA A 63 -7.69 0.17 18.85
N GLY A 64 -7.55 -0.62 17.78
CA GLY A 64 -6.34 -0.67 16.98
C GLY A 64 -6.19 0.52 16.01
N ARG A 65 -5.07 0.53 15.29
CA ARG A 65 -4.78 1.59 14.31
C ARG A 65 -5.64 1.40 13.06
N VAL A 66 -6.40 2.42 12.70
CA VAL A 66 -7.17 2.48 11.45
C VAL A 66 -6.25 2.92 10.32
N THR A 67 -6.09 2.10 9.28
CA THR A 67 -5.17 2.36 8.16
C THR A 67 -5.80 2.06 6.81
N VAL A 68 -5.21 2.60 5.74
CA VAL A 68 -5.56 2.27 4.35
C VAL A 68 -4.37 1.56 3.67
N PRO A 69 -4.60 0.64 2.73
CA PRO A 69 -5.88 0.22 2.15
C PRO A 69 -6.67 -0.73 3.06
N VAL A 70 -8.00 -0.73 2.94
CA VAL A 70 -8.90 -1.74 3.53
C VAL A 70 -9.61 -2.46 2.39
N LEU A 71 -9.55 -3.79 2.37
CA LEU A 71 -10.40 -4.61 1.52
C LEU A 71 -11.64 -5.01 2.33
N PHE A 72 -12.81 -4.55 1.91
CA PHE A 72 -14.07 -4.86 2.55
C PHE A 72 -14.90 -5.80 1.67
N ASP A 73 -15.22 -6.98 2.20
CA ASP A 73 -16.03 -7.96 1.50
C ASP A 73 -17.52 -7.65 1.67
N LEU A 74 -18.19 -7.32 0.56
CA LEU A 74 -19.61 -7.00 0.54
C LEU A 74 -20.52 -8.25 0.40
N LYS A 75 -19.99 -9.41 -0.02
CA LYS A 75 -20.81 -10.59 -0.35
C LYS A 75 -20.15 -11.96 -0.13
N THR A 76 -18.88 -12.18 -0.49
CA THR A 76 -18.27 -13.52 -0.52
C THR A 76 -16.74 -13.51 -0.44
N GLN A 77 -16.22 -14.31 0.49
CA GLN A 77 -14.79 -14.52 0.69
C GLN A 77 -14.17 -15.33 -0.46
N ASN A 78 -13.05 -14.84 -0.99
CA ASN A 78 -12.03 -15.61 -1.75
C ASN A 78 -12.25 -15.99 -3.21
N ILE A 79 -12.49 -15.05 -4.12
CA ILE A 79 -12.31 -15.35 -5.56
C ILE A 79 -11.73 -14.22 -6.45
N PHE A 80 -10.86 -13.37 -5.91
CA PHE A 80 -10.29 -12.20 -6.61
C PHE A 80 -9.72 -12.51 -8.01
N ASN A 81 -8.88 -13.55 -8.13
CA ASN A 81 -8.25 -13.88 -9.42
C ASN A 81 -9.24 -14.36 -10.48
N THR A 82 -10.35 -14.97 -10.10
CA THR A 82 -11.33 -15.51 -11.05
C THR A 82 -12.15 -14.42 -11.72
N TYR A 83 -12.21 -13.23 -11.11
CA TYR A 83 -12.88 -12.06 -11.66
C TYR A 83 -11.93 -11.09 -12.38
N ALA A 84 -10.63 -11.37 -12.42
CA ALA A 84 -9.67 -10.53 -13.11
C ALA A 84 -9.89 -10.59 -14.63
N ASN A 85 -9.86 -9.45 -15.32
CA ASN A 85 -9.86 -9.43 -16.78
C ASN A 85 -8.52 -9.93 -17.36
N TYR A 86 -7.43 -9.83 -16.56
CA TYR A 86 -6.09 -10.26 -16.95
C TYR A 86 -5.49 -11.24 -15.92
N PRO A 87 -6.08 -12.43 -15.72
CA PRO A 87 -5.62 -13.39 -14.70
C PRO A 87 -4.20 -13.92 -14.99
N GLN A 88 -3.76 -13.88 -16.24
CA GLN A 88 -2.43 -14.27 -16.69
C GLN A 88 -1.32 -13.30 -16.28
N VAL A 89 -1.65 -12.07 -15.87
CA VAL A 89 -0.65 -11.11 -15.36
C VAL A 89 -0.20 -11.59 -14.00
N ASP A 90 0.96 -12.24 -13.94
CA ASP A 90 1.59 -12.67 -12.70
C ASP A 90 2.62 -11.64 -12.26
N LEU A 91 2.26 -10.86 -11.24
CA LEU A 91 3.13 -9.84 -10.66
C LEU A 91 4.10 -10.44 -9.62
N TYR A 92 3.93 -11.70 -9.21
CA TYR A 92 4.76 -12.36 -8.22
C TYR A 92 5.18 -13.77 -8.66
N PRO A 93 5.85 -13.88 -9.82
CA PRO A 93 6.22 -15.13 -10.45
C PRO A 93 7.22 -15.91 -9.60
N LEU A 94 7.02 -17.23 -9.50
CA LEU A 94 7.78 -18.13 -8.63
C LEU A 94 9.30 -17.99 -8.78
N LEU A 95 9.79 -17.85 -10.01
CA LEU A 95 11.22 -17.75 -10.32
C LEU A 95 11.89 -16.53 -9.69
N PHE A 96 11.15 -15.43 -9.49
CA PHE A 96 11.70 -14.16 -9.05
C PHE A 96 11.32 -13.77 -7.62
N ARG A 97 10.52 -14.57 -6.91
CA ARG A 97 9.99 -14.22 -5.57
C ARG A 97 11.07 -13.79 -4.58
N ALA A 98 12.15 -14.57 -4.46
CA ALA A 98 13.23 -14.23 -3.54
C ALA A 98 13.91 -12.89 -3.87
N GLN A 99 14.04 -12.56 -5.16
CA GLN A 99 14.59 -11.27 -5.59
C GLN A 99 13.60 -10.13 -5.34
N ILE A 100 12.31 -10.37 -5.61
CA ILE A 100 11.21 -9.44 -5.34
C ILE A 100 11.17 -9.12 -3.84
N ASP A 101 11.14 -10.14 -2.98
CA ASP A 101 11.06 -9.99 -1.52
C ASP A 101 12.26 -9.21 -0.97
N SER A 102 13.48 -9.56 -1.41
CA SER A 102 14.69 -8.85 -1.02
C SER A 102 14.68 -7.38 -1.46
N MET A 103 14.26 -7.10 -2.70
CA MET A 103 14.13 -5.73 -3.19
C MET A 103 13.05 -4.95 -2.41
N ASN A 104 11.95 -5.61 -2.05
CA ASN A 104 10.87 -5.01 -1.27
C ASN A 104 11.29 -4.64 0.13
N GLU A 105 12.06 -5.52 0.77
CA GLU A 105 12.61 -5.26 2.09
C GLU A 105 13.55 -4.06 2.07
N ASP A 106 14.49 -4.02 1.11
CA ASP A 106 15.40 -2.90 0.94
C ASP A 106 14.66 -1.58 0.71
N ILE A 107 13.73 -1.55 -0.24
CA ILE A 107 12.94 -0.34 -0.55
C ILE A 107 12.06 0.03 0.65
N PHE A 108 11.53 -0.94 1.41
CA PHE A 108 10.75 -0.66 2.59
C PHE A 108 11.58 0.01 3.68
N ILE A 109 12.70 -0.60 4.05
CA ILE A 109 13.55 -0.11 5.13
C ILE A 109 14.21 1.21 4.73
N LYS A 110 14.90 1.23 3.59
CA LYS A 110 15.79 2.32 3.20
C LYS A 110 15.12 3.46 2.45
N LEU A 111 13.91 3.27 1.91
CA LEU A 111 13.18 4.34 1.24
C LEU A 111 11.85 4.63 1.92
N ASN A 112 10.90 3.71 1.88
CA ASN A 112 9.53 3.96 2.35
C ASN A 112 9.49 4.36 3.82
N SER A 113 10.23 3.66 4.69
CA SER A 113 10.32 3.94 6.12
C SER A 113 11.27 5.12 6.39
N ALA A 114 12.44 5.13 5.75
CA ALA A 114 13.46 6.14 5.95
C ALA A 114 12.99 7.57 5.64
N VAL A 115 12.15 7.79 4.60
CA VAL A 115 11.62 9.14 4.31
C VAL A 115 10.74 9.68 5.45
N TYR A 116 9.96 8.82 6.11
CA TYR A 116 9.21 9.22 7.31
C TYR A 116 10.15 9.45 8.49
N GLN A 117 11.17 8.61 8.68
CA GLN A 117 12.14 8.79 9.74
C GLN A 117 12.90 10.11 9.60
N ALA A 118 13.31 10.48 8.38
CA ALA A 118 13.93 11.76 8.10
C ALA A 118 12.95 12.93 8.34
N GLY A 119 11.73 12.84 7.82
CA GLY A 119 10.72 13.90 7.97
C GLY A 119 10.25 14.15 9.41
N PHE A 120 10.27 13.13 10.26
CA PHE A 120 9.89 13.21 11.68
C PHE A 120 11.09 13.15 12.65
N ALA A 121 12.32 13.28 12.15
CA ALA A 121 13.51 13.17 12.97
C ALA A 121 13.53 14.24 14.07
N LYS A 122 13.67 13.81 15.33
CA LYS A 122 13.79 14.71 16.48
C LYS A 122 15.21 15.25 16.71
N ASN A 123 16.19 14.73 15.99
CA ASN A 123 17.58 15.17 16.07
C ASN A 123 18.36 14.85 14.79
N GLN A 124 19.50 15.53 14.63
CA GLN A 124 20.35 15.44 13.44
C GLN A 124 20.89 14.04 13.19
N ARG A 125 21.16 13.25 14.25
CA ARG A 125 21.71 11.91 14.09
C ARG A 125 20.73 10.96 13.41
N ILE A 126 19.47 10.98 13.84
CA ILE A 126 18.40 10.18 13.23
C ILE A 126 18.17 10.63 11.78
N TYR A 127 18.10 11.94 11.55
CA TYR A 127 17.97 12.49 10.21
C TYR A 127 19.11 12.03 9.29
N ASN A 128 20.37 12.16 9.72
CA ASN A 128 21.53 11.80 8.90
C ASN A 128 21.57 10.30 8.56
N ALA A 129 21.20 9.44 9.51
CA ALA A 129 21.14 8.00 9.26
C ALA A 129 20.09 7.67 8.19
N ALA A 130 18.87 8.19 8.34
CA ALA A 130 17.80 8.01 7.36
C ALA A 130 18.16 8.60 5.99
N PHE A 131 18.80 9.78 5.97
CA PHE A 131 19.28 10.43 4.75
C PHE A 131 20.27 9.55 4.00
N ILE A 132 21.26 8.96 4.70
CA ILE A 132 22.24 8.05 4.09
C ILE A 132 21.52 6.83 3.48
N ASP A 133 20.63 6.19 4.24
CA ASP A 133 19.88 5.02 3.75
C ASP A 133 19.10 5.32 2.46
N ILE A 134 18.42 6.48 2.41
CA ILE A 134 17.66 6.92 1.24
C ILE A 134 18.56 7.06 0.00
N PHE A 135 19.70 7.74 0.11
CA PHE A 135 20.55 7.96 -1.05
C PHE A 135 21.28 6.67 -1.47
N GLU A 136 21.68 5.82 -0.53
CA GLU A 136 22.24 4.50 -0.87
C GLU A 136 21.28 3.63 -1.68
N ILE A 137 20.00 3.57 -1.28
CA ILE A 137 19.03 2.77 -2.03
C ILE A 137 18.72 3.42 -3.38
N LEU A 138 18.59 4.75 -3.46
CA LEU A 138 18.39 5.43 -4.74
C LEU A 138 19.54 5.16 -5.72
N ASP A 139 20.79 5.23 -5.27
CA ASP A 139 21.96 4.90 -6.10
C ASP A 139 21.95 3.45 -6.58
N LYS A 140 21.56 2.51 -5.70
CA LYS A 140 21.38 1.10 -6.07
C LYS A 140 20.28 0.92 -7.12
N LEU A 141 19.13 1.57 -6.95
CA LEU A 141 18.02 1.48 -7.90
C LEU A 141 18.39 2.09 -9.25
N GLU A 142 19.06 3.24 -9.26
CA GLU A 142 19.56 3.89 -10.48
C GLU A 142 20.53 2.98 -11.24
N PHE A 143 21.50 2.37 -10.53
CA PHE A 143 22.45 1.44 -11.15
C PHE A 143 21.78 0.24 -11.82
N ILE A 144 20.71 -0.28 -11.22
CA ILE A 144 19.90 -1.37 -11.74
C ILE A 144 19.13 -0.90 -12.98
N LEU A 145 18.41 0.22 -12.88
CA LEU A 145 17.57 0.75 -13.95
C LEU A 145 18.35 1.28 -15.15
N ASN A 146 19.62 1.64 -14.97
CA ASN A 146 20.52 1.97 -16.08
C ASN A 146 20.89 0.76 -16.95
N LYS A 147 20.60 -0.47 -16.50
CA LYS A 147 20.95 -1.72 -17.20
C LYS A 147 19.75 -2.52 -17.68
N GLN A 148 18.57 -2.22 -17.17
CA GLN A 148 17.33 -2.95 -17.44
C GLN A 148 16.12 -2.07 -17.17
N CYS A 149 15.00 -2.38 -17.81
CA CYS A 149 13.79 -1.56 -17.72
C CYS A 149 13.09 -1.63 -16.35
N TYR A 150 13.34 -2.67 -15.56
CA TYR A 150 12.66 -2.94 -14.29
C TYR A 150 13.66 -3.32 -13.20
N LEU A 151 13.22 -3.24 -11.94
CA LEU A 151 14.06 -3.54 -10.78
C LEU A 151 14.40 -5.03 -10.66
N ILE A 152 13.51 -5.88 -11.18
CA ILE A 152 13.69 -7.31 -11.34
C ILE A 152 13.84 -7.58 -12.83
N ASN A 153 14.82 -8.42 -13.20
CA ASN A 153 15.06 -8.77 -14.60
C ASN A 153 14.07 -9.84 -15.10
N SER A 154 12.79 -9.53 -14.98
CA SER A 154 11.69 -10.33 -15.48
C SER A 154 11.22 -9.79 -16.83
N GLU A 155 10.58 -10.65 -17.63
CA GLU A 155 9.99 -10.26 -18.91
C GLU A 155 8.84 -9.23 -18.75
N ASN A 156 8.18 -9.23 -17.58
CA ASN A 156 7.05 -8.37 -17.27
C ASN A 156 7.28 -7.62 -15.95
N ILE A 157 6.47 -6.59 -15.71
CA ILE A 157 6.45 -5.87 -14.44
C ILE A 157 6.11 -6.81 -13.27
N THR A 158 6.86 -6.73 -12.19
CA THR A 158 6.60 -7.44 -10.93
C THR A 158 6.07 -6.48 -9.89
N ASP A 159 5.19 -6.96 -9.03
CA ASP A 159 4.76 -6.20 -7.88
C ASP A 159 5.86 -6.25 -6.83
N LEU A 160 6.06 -5.10 -6.22
CA LEU A 160 6.96 -4.90 -5.12
C LEU A 160 6.13 -4.86 -3.83
N ILE A 161 5.55 -6.03 -3.52
CA ILE A 161 4.69 -6.29 -2.35
C ILE A 161 5.55 -6.49 -1.11
N PHE A 162 5.44 -5.58 -0.16
CA PHE A 162 5.77 -5.91 1.23
C PHE A 162 4.45 -6.09 1.97
N GLU A 163 4.03 -7.34 2.17
CA GLU A 163 3.01 -7.66 3.16
C GLU A 163 3.69 -7.68 4.51
N HIS A 164 3.43 -6.67 5.35
CA HIS A 164 3.55 -6.87 6.78
C HIS A 164 2.35 -7.72 7.22
N GLY A 165 2.45 -9.02 6.98
CA GLY A 165 1.78 -10.02 7.79
C GLY A 165 2.42 -9.98 9.17
N GLN A 166 2.00 -9.03 10.00
CA GLN A 166 2.25 -9.10 11.43
C GLN A 166 1.55 -10.37 11.93
N HIS A 167 2.35 -11.33 12.39
CA HIS A 167 1.91 -12.42 13.25
C HIS A 167 1.30 -11.87 14.55
#